data_AF-A0A1D1UXQ3-F1
#
_entry.id   AF-A0A1D1UXQ3-F1
#
_cell.length_a   1.000
_cell.length_b   1.000
_cell.length_c   1.000
_cell.angle_alpha   90.00
_cell.angle_beta   90.00
_cell.angle_gamma   90.00
#
_symmetry.space_group_name_H-M   'P 1'
#
loop_
_entity.id
_entity.type
_entity.pdbx_description
1 polymer ?
#
loop_
_entity_poly.entity_id
_entity_poly.type
_entity_poly.pdbx_seq_one_letter_code
_entity_poly.pdbx_strand_id
1 'polypeptide(L)'
;MSLTHIKVRSQNSFHLDVTREIASLEGHLFALPIIFINFGGEMIYVIEHRLRAQKLEDRMDKVMQDVIGTIFRPRIVDELFKPQHLLSESSMRTLFQKLAHASIMSLNQESMDKLLDLMTMTVKYQIFACKYPTELIYCALNHLDYMRNLVQHSETISNSLRKVYHHIERVRF
;
A
#
# COMPACT_ATOMS: atom_id res chain seq x y z
N MET A 1 47.74 47.22 29.36
CA MET A 1 46.46 47.34 28.64
C MET A 1 46.69 46.73 27.26
N SER A 2 46.45 45.43 27.01
CA SER A 2 45.19 44.67 27.12
C SER A 2 44.09 45.37 26.30
N LEU A 3 43.46 44.81 25.27
CA LEU A 3 43.17 43.41 24.97
C LEU A 3 43.13 43.15 23.46
N THR A 4 43.70 42.00 23.12
CA THR A 4 43.62 41.25 21.88
C THR A 4 42.18 40.81 21.57
N HIS A 5 41.90 40.70 20.27
CA HIS A 5 40.83 39.91 19.63
C HIS A 5 40.03 38.96 20.53
N ILE A 6 38.75 39.25 20.72
CA ILE A 6 37.72 38.24 20.97
C ILE A 6 36.61 38.46 19.95
N LYS A 7 36.72 37.80 18.81
CA LYS A 7 35.58 37.57 17.91
C LYS A 7 34.73 36.52 18.62
N VAL A 8 33.67 36.95 19.30
CA VAL A 8 32.67 36.03 19.86
C VAL A 8 32.07 35.27 18.67
N ARG A 9 32.52 34.03 18.51
CA ARG A 9 31.94 33.06 17.60
C ARG A 9 30.51 32.87 18.07
N SER A 10 29.54 33.48 17.39
CA SER A 10 28.12 33.26 17.70
C SER A 10 27.86 31.77 17.50
N GLN A 11 27.79 31.06 18.62
CA GLN A 11 27.17 29.75 18.72
C GLN A 11 25.73 29.93 18.25
N ASN A 12 25.44 29.62 16.97
CA ASN A 12 24.08 29.44 16.45
C ASN A 12 24.14 28.77 15.06
N SER A 13 24.94 27.71 14.93
CA SER A 13 24.92 26.82 13.75
C SER A 13 24.49 25.40 14.11
N PHE A 14 23.63 25.26 15.13
CA PHE A 14 23.02 23.99 15.53
C PHE A 14 21.50 24.12 15.58
N HIS A 15 20.91 24.74 14.55
CA HIS A 15 19.56 24.37 14.16
C HIS A 15 19.75 23.25 13.14
N LEU A 16 19.94 22.01 13.62
CA LEU A 16 19.68 20.84 12.79
C LEU A 16 18.24 21.05 12.31
N ASP A 17 18.11 21.39 11.04
CA ASP A 17 16.81 21.50 10.39
C ASP A 17 16.31 20.06 10.27
N VAL A 18 15.80 19.52 11.38
CA VAL A 18 15.34 18.13 11.52
C VAL A 18 14.33 17.82 10.42
N THR A 19 13.54 18.82 10.01
CA THR A 19 12.65 18.78 8.85
C THR A 19 13.39 18.50 7.53
N ARG A 20 14.55 19.10 7.33
CA ARG A 20 15.38 18.95 6.12
C ARG A 20 16.21 17.67 6.13
N GLU A 21 16.68 17.23 7.30
CA GLU A 21 17.31 15.91 7.48
C GLU A 21 16.29 14.77 7.35
N ILE A 22 15.09 14.90 7.92
CA ILE A 22 14.00 13.92 7.71
C ILE A 22 13.53 13.94 6.25
N ALA A 23 13.46 15.10 5.60
CA ALA A 23 13.18 15.17 4.17
C ALA A 23 14.29 14.55 3.30
N SER A 24 15.54 14.52 3.80
CA SER A 24 16.65 13.79 3.17
C SER A 24 16.58 12.27 3.38
N LEU A 25 15.73 11.80 4.30
CA LEU A 25 15.40 10.39 4.41
C LEU A 25 14.45 10.02 3.26
N GLU A 26 15.03 9.38 2.24
CA GLU A 26 14.31 8.82 1.08
C GLU A 26 13.28 7.73 1.46
N GLY A 27 13.13 7.38 2.75
CA GLY A 27 12.16 6.40 3.24
C GLY A 27 10.71 6.69 2.80
N HIS A 28 10.35 7.97 2.63
CA HIS A 28 9.03 8.35 2.11
C HIS A 28 8.78 7.88 0.67
N LEU A 29 9.83 7.65 -0.13
CA LEU A 29 9.75 7.14 -1.50
C LEU A 29 9.40 5.65 -1.58
N PHE A 30 9.41 4.96 -0.43
CA PHE A 30 9.08 3.54 -0.32
C PHE A 30 7.75 3.30 0.42
N ALA A 31 7.01 4.37 0.74
CA ALA A 31 5.70 4.25 1.37
C ALA A 31 4.62 3.73 0.40
N LEU A 32 4.78 3.96 -0.92
CA LEU A 32 3.77 3.60 -1.92
C LEU A 32 3.44 2.10 -1.95
N PRO A 33 4.41 1.16 -1.99
CA PRO A 33 4.13 -0.28 -1.89
C PRO A 33 3.24 -0.65 -0.71
N ILE A 34 3.54 -0.13 0.49
CA ILE A 34 2.81 -0.46 1.71
C ILE A 34 1.38 0.06 1.63
N ILE A 35 1.18 1.31 1.21
CA ILE A 35 -0.15 1.89 1.06
C ILE A 35 -0.94 1.17 -0.04
N PHE A 36 -0.32 0.90 -1.18
CA PHE A 36 -0.97 0.21 -2.31
C PHE A 36 -1.44 -1.19 -1.91
N ILE A 37 -0.61 -1.95 -1.19
CA ILE A 37 -0.97 -3.30 -0.74
C ILE A 37 -2.10 -3.24 0.29
N ASN A 38 -2.08 -2.31 1.24
CA ASN A 38 -3.18 -2.14 2.19
C ASN A 38 -4.51 -1.81 1.47
N PHE A 39 -4.49 -0.90 0.50
CA PHE A 39 -5.68 -0.62 -0.32
C PHE A 39 -6.14 -1.83 -1.12
N GLY A 40 -5.22 -2.57 -1.74
CA GLY A 40 -5.53 -3.82 -2.43
C GLY A 40 -6.14 -4.87 -1.50
N GLY A 41 -5.63 -4.97 -0.26
CA GLY A 41 -6.15 -5.80 0.81
C GLY A 41 -7.61 -5.50 1.12
N GLU A 42 -7.90 -4.24 1.42
CA GLU A 42 -9.25 -3.79 1.70
C GLU A 42 -10.19 -4.01 0.50
N MET A 43 -9.69 -3.84 -0.72
CA MET A 43 -10.45 -4.15 -1.92
C MET A 43 -10.90 -5.61 -1.94
N ILE A 44 -9.96 -6.53 -1.71
CA ILE A 44 -10.22 -7.96 -1.71
C ILE A 44 -11.20 -8.35 -0.61
N TYR A 45 -11.02 -7.83 0.61
CA TYR A 45 -11.96 -8.07 1.71
C TYR A 45 -13.38 -7.62 1.38
N VAL A 46 -13.54 -6.41 0.85
CA VAL A 46 -14.87 -5.88 0.52
C VAL A 46 -15.51 -6.69 -0.61
N ILE A 47 -14.75 -7.05 -1.65
CA ILE A 47 -15.27 -7.84 -2.77
C ILE A 47 -15.70 -9.22 -2.30
N GLU A 48 -14.86 -9.91 -1.52
CA GLU A 48 -15.16 -11.25 -1.04
C GLU A 48 -16.39 -11.25 -0.13
N HIS A 49 -16.45 -10.32 0.83
CA HIS A 49 -17.60 -10.20 1.72
C HIS A 49 -18.90 -9.94 0.94
N ARG A 50 -18.85 -9.10 -0.11
CA ARG A 50 -20.00 -8.85 -0.99
C ARG A 50 -20.42 -10.11 -1.76
N LEU A 51 -19.49 -10.88 -2.30
CA LEU A 51 -19.79 -12.13 -3.01
C LEU A 51 -20.42 -13.17 -2.08
N ARG A 52 -19.89 -13.34 -0.87
CA ARG A 52 -20.46 -14.23 0.16
C ARG A 52 -21.87 -13.79 0.56
N ALA A 53 -22.08 -12.50 0.80
CA ALA A 53 -23.41 -11.97 1.15
C ALA A 53 -24.46 -12.19 0.04
N GLN A 54 -24.03 -12.24 -1.22
CA GLN A 54 -24.89 -12.54 -2.37
C GLN A 54 -24.99 -14.04 -2.68
N LYS A 55 -24.33 -14.92 -1.90
CA LYS A 55 -24.25 -16.37 -2.12
C LYS A 55 -23.66 -16.75 -3.49
N LEU A 56 -22.70 -15.97 -3.98
CA LEU A 56 -21.99 -16.17 -5.26
C LEU A 56 -20.61 -16.80 -5.05
N GLU A 57 -20.54 -17.81 -4.18
CA GLU A 57 -19.29 -18.49 -3.82
C GLU A 57 -18.70 -19.28 -4.99
N ASP A 58 -19.55 -19.74 -5.92
CA ASP A 58 -19.18 -20.42 -7.16
C ASP A 58 -18.26 -19.58 -8.06
N ARG A 59 -18.37 -18.25 -7.98
CA ARG A 59 -17.56 -17.30 -8.77
C ARG A 59 -16.37 -16.75 -8.00
N MET A 60 -16.30 -17.01 -6.69
CA MET A 60 -15.32 -16.39 -5.80
C MET A 60 -13.90 -16.68 -6.25
N ASP A 61 -13.56 -17.95 -6.48
CA ASP A 61 -12.20 -18.36 -6.87
C ASP A 61 -11.74 -17.66 -8.15
N LYS A 62 -12.62 -17.59 -9.16
CA LYS A 62 -12.29 -16.95 -10.44
C LYS A 62 -12.11 -15.44 -10.28
N VAL A 63 -13.04 -14.77 -9.59
CA VAL A 63 -12.97 -13.33 -9.36
C VAL A 63 -11.72 -12.97 -8.54
N MET A 64 -11.42 -13.73 -7.49
CA MET A 64 -10.23 -13.50 -6.66
C MET A 64 -8.94 -13.69 -7.46
N GLN A 65 -8.84 -14.75 -8.25
CA GLN A 65 -7.68 -14.97 -9.12
C GLN A 65 -7.51 -13.86 -10.16
N ASP A 66 -8.61 -13.39 -10.78
CA ASP A 66 -8.54 -12.33 -11.78
C ASP A 66 -8.10 -10.98 -11.17
N VAL A 67 -8.70 -10.60 -10.03
CA VAL A 67 -8.38 -9.34 -9.34
C VAL A 67 -6.96 -9.38 -8.75
N ILE A 68 -6.65 -10.40 -7.93
CA ILE A 68 -5.33 -10.52 -7.28
C ILE A 68 -4.23 -10.71 -8.33
N GLY A 69 -4.48 -11.57 -9.33
CA GLY A 69 -3.56 -11.77 -10.45
C GLY A 69 -3.30 -10.48 -11.24
N THR A 70 -4.31 -9.61 -11.36
CA THR A 70 -4.19 -8.28 -11.97
C THR A 70 -3.38 -7.32 -11.10
N ILE A 71 -3.66 -7.23 -9.80
CA ILE A 71 -2.97 -6.34 -8.85
C ILE A 71 -1.49 -6.69 -8.76
N PHE A 72 -1.16 -7.99 -8.69
CA PHE A 72 0.22 -8.48 -8.50
C PHE A 72 0.85 -8.99 -9.80
N ARG A 73 0.50 -8.39 -10.94
CA ARG A 73 1.23 -8.64 -12.19
C ARG A 73 2.70 -8.23 -12.02
N PRO A 74 3.67 -9.02 -12.51
CA PRO A 74 5.10 -8.73 -12.34
C PRO A 74 5.47 -7.28 -12.72
N ARG A 75 4.94 -6.77 -13.84
CA ARG A 75 5.18 -5.38 -14.27
C ARG A 75 4.69 -4.35 -13.25
N ILE A 76 3.52 -4.56 -12.64
CA ILE A 76 2.99 -3.63 -11.63
C ILE A 76 3.85 -3.69 -10.37
N VAL A 77 4.20 -4.90 -9.94
CA VAL A 77 5.07 -5.12 -8.78
C VAL A 77 6.44 -4.45 -8.98
N ASP A 78 7.08 -4.66 -10.13
CA ASP A 78 8.39 -4.10 -10.44
C ASP A 78 8.36 -2.56 -10.47
N GLU A 79 7.29 -1.95 -11.00
CA GLU A 79 7.13 -0.49 -10.94
C GLU A 79 6.80 0.01 -9.53
N LEU A 80 5.99 -0.73 -8.76
CA LEU A 80 5.54 -0.33 -7.44
C LEU A 80 6.71 -0.17 -6.46
N PHE A 81 7.69 -1.08 -6.51
CA PHE A 81 8.85 -1.10 -5.61
C PHE A 81 10.01 -0.17 -6.02
N LYS A 82 9.86 0.59 -7.12
CA LYS A 82 10.82 1.66 -7.41
C LYS A 82 10.63 2.82 -6.43
N PRO A 83 11.72 3.49 -6.01
CA PRO A 83 11.61 4.71 -5.22
C PRO A 83 10.78 5.76 -5.98
N GLN A 84 9.63 6.13 -5.43
CA GLN A 84 8.72 7.07 -6.08
C GLN A 84 7.82 7.78 -5.06
N HIS A 85 7.32 8.96 -5.44
CA HIS A 85 6.34 9.67 -4.64
C HIS A 85 4.99 8.93 -4.61
N LEU A 86 4.21 9.21 -3.57
CA LEU A 86 2.86 8.70 -3.44
C LEU A 86 1.98 9.19 -4.61
N LEU A 87 1.06 8.33 -5.02
CA LEU A 87 0.01 8.69 -5.98
C LEU A 87 -0.95 9.71 -5.34
N SER A 88 -1.47 10.63 -6.16
CA SER A 88 -2.58 11.47 -5.76
C SER A 88 -3.82 10.61 -5.49
N GLU A 89 -4.77 11.14 -4.71
CA GLU A 89 -6.04 10.44 -4.45
C GLU A 89 -6.77 10.08 -5.74
N SER A 90 -6.86 11.01 -6.70
CA SER A 90 -7.54 10.78 -7.98
C SER A 90 -6.84 9.72 -8.83
N SER A 91 -5.50 9.71 -8.84
CA SER A 91 -4.72 8.67 -9.51
C SER A 91 -4.91 7.30 -8.86
N MET A 92 -4.91 7.24 -7.52
CA MET A 92 -5.15 6.01 -6.77
C MET A 92 -6.56 5.44 -7.04
N ARG A 93 -7.60 6.29 -7.00
CA ARG A 93 -8.98 5.91 -7.32
C ARG A 93 -9.10 5.36 -8.74
N THR A 94 -8.53 6.08 -9.72
CA THR A 94 -8.53 5.66 -11.13
C THR A 94 -7.83 4.32 -11.32
N LEU A 95 -6.71 4.11 -10.63
CA LEU A 95 -5.95 2.86 -10.69
C LEU A 95 -6.78 1.69 -10.17
N PHE A 96 -7.34 1.79 -8.96
CA PHE A 96 -8.16 0.72 -8.38
C PHE A 96 -9.46 0.47 -9.15
N GLN A 97 -10.06 1.50 -9.75
CA GLN A 97 -11.17 1.32 -10.69
C GLN A 97 -10.78 0.47 -11.90
N LYS A 98 -9.63 0.75 -12.52
CA LYS A 98 -9.12 -0.06 -13.63
C LYS A 98 -8.79 -1.50 -13.20
N LEU A 99 -8.23 -1.67 -12.01
CA LEU A 99 -7.91 -3.01 -11.47
C LEU A 99 -9.18 -3.81 -11.17
N ALA A 100 -10.24 -3.18 -10.64
CA ALA A 100 -11.53 -3.81 -10.39
C ALA A 100 -12.20 -4.28 -11.68
N HIS A 101 -12.25 -3.41 -12.69
CA HIS A 101 -12.87 -3.70 -13.99
C HIS A 101 -12.05 -4.64 -14.87
N ALA A 102 -10.77 -4.88 -14.55
CA ALA A 102 -9.98 -5.91 -15.22
C ALA A 102 -10.43 -7.33 -14.85
N SER A 103 -11.20 -7.48 -13.77
CA SER A 103 -11.85 -8.75 -13.44
C SER A 103 -13.15 -8.94 -14.23
N ILE A 104 -13.66 -10.17 -14.28
CA ILE A 104 -14.97 -10.48 -14.86
C ILE A 104 -16.12 -9.79 -14.10
N MET A 105 -15.87 -9.29 -12.88
CA MET A 105 -16.89 -8.66 -12.06
C MET A 105 -17.26 -7.27 -12.59
N SER A 106 -18.48 -7.17 -13.13
CA SER A 106 -19.03 -5.89 -13.60
C SER A 106 -19.67 -5.12 -12.44
N LEU A 107 -18.89 -4.26 -11.78
CA LEU A 107 -19.44 -3.26 -10.84
C LEU A 107 -20.03 -2.09 -11.62
N ASN A 108 -21.20 -1.61 -11.21
CA ASN A 108 -21.71 -0.32 -11.68
C ASN A 108 -20.97 0.84 -10.98
N GLN A 109 -21.09 2.05 -11.53
CA GLN A 109 -20.36 3.23 -11.03
C GLN A 109 -20.64 3.48 -9.54
N GLU A 110 -21.91 3.43 -9.12
CA GLU A 110 -22.29 3.63 -7.71
C GLU A 110 -21.64 2.60 -6.76
N SER A 111 -21.59 1.33 -7.17
CA SER A 111 -20.98 0.25 -6.39
C SER A 111 -19.46 0.36 -6.34
N MET A 112 -18.85 0.89 -7.41
CA MET A 112 -17.43 1.17 -7.49
C MET A 112 -17.06 2.35 -6.58
N ASP A 113 -17.84 3.43 -6.57
CA ASP A 113 -17.60 4.57 -5.68
C ASP A 113 -17.72 4.16 -4.21
N LYS A 114 -18.75 3.39 -3.86
CA LYS A 114 -18.89 2.80 -2.51
C LYS A 114 -17.72 1.89 -2.14
N LEU A 115 -17.16 1.13 -3.09
CA LEU A 115 -15.97 0.32 -2.85
C LEU A 115 -14.76 1.20 -2.53
N LEU A 116 -14.49 2.22 -3.36
CA LEU A 116 -13.39 3.17 -3.15
C LEU A 116 -13.50 3.90 -1.80
N ASP A 117 -14.70 4.32 -1.43
CA ASP A 117 -14.92 5.03 -0.17
C ASP A 117 -14.72 4.11 1.05
N LEU A 118 -15.23 2.88 1.00
CA LEU A 118 -15.00 1.90 2.08
C LEU A 118 -13.51 1.61 2.26
N MET A 119 -12.79 1.31 1.18
CA MET A 119 -11.35 1.06 1.25
C MET A 119 -10.60 2.27 1.82
N THR A 120 -10.93 3.48 1.34
CA THR A 120 -10.28 4.71 1.79
C THR A 120 -10.53 4.96 3.27
N MET A 121 -11.77 4.75 3.74
CA MET A 121 -12.12 4.90 5.14
C MET A 121 -11.39 3.89 6.02
N THR A 122 -11.32 2.62 5.60
CA THR A 122 -10.63 1.58 6.37
C THR A 122 -9.12 1.80 6.42
N VAL A 123 -8.48 2.16 5.31
CA VAL A 123 -7.03 2.43 5.31
C VAL A 123 -6.71 3.69 6.14
N LYS A 124 -7.53 4.74 6.07
CA LYS A 124 -7.39 5.92 6.95
C LYS A 124 -7.51 5.53 8.42
N TYR A 125 -8.47 4.65 8.74
CA TYR A 125 -8.63 4.13 10.08
C TYR A 125 -7.43 3.29 10.53
N GLN A 126 -6.90 2.40 9.68
CA GLN A 126 -5.68 1.62 9.97
C GLN A 126 -4.51 2.55 10.29
N ILE A 127 -4.28 3.58 9.46
CA ILE A 127 -3.22 4.57 9.70
C ILE A 127 -3.43 5.29 11.04
N PHE A 128 -4.67 5.70 11.34
CA PHE A 128 -4.98 6.39 12.60
C PHE A 128 -4.83 5.49 13.83
N ALA A 129 -5.13 4.19 13.69
CA ALA A 129 -5.07 3.21 14.77
C ALA A 129 -3.64 2.70 15.02
N CYS A 130 -2.76 2.73 14.01
CA CYS A 130 -1.37 2.31 14.16
C CYS A 130 -0.59 3.29 15.05
N LYS A 131 0.03 2.75 16.10
CA LYS A 131 0.94 3.50 16.99
C LYS A 131 2.35 3.61 16.41
N TYR A 132 2.76 2.62 15.62
CA TYR A 132 4.09 2.55 15.01
C TYR A 132 3.97 2.26 13.50
N PRO A 133 4.87 2.82 12.66
CA PRO A 133 4.86 2.56 11.22
C PRO A 133 4.93 1.07 10.84
N THR A 134 5.62 0.28 11.66
CA THR A 134 5.74 -1.18 11.47
C THR A 134 4.40 -1.90 11.57
N GLU A 135 3.43 -1.37 12.33
CA GLU A 135 2.09 -1.96 12.43
C GLU A 135 1.35 -1.88 11.09
N LEU A 136 1.54 -0.80 10.32
CA LEU A 136 0.97 -0.66 8.98
C LEU A 136 1.61 -1.64 7.97
N ILE A 137 2.88 -1.98 8.18
CA ILE A 137 3.57 -3.03 7.43
C ILE A 137 2.97 -4.39 7.78
N TYR A 138 2.70 -4.67 9.06
CA TYR A 138 2.02 -5.91 9.46
C TYR A 138 0.61 -6.01 8.88
N CYS A 139 -0.14 -4.90 8.78
CA CYS A 139 -1.41 -4.89 8.04
C CYS A 139 -1.21 -5.34 6.58
N ALA A 140 -0.24 -4.77 5.88
CA ALA A 140 0.06 -5.16 4.49
C ALA A 140 0.47 -6.64 4.37
N LEU A 141 1.30 -7.16 5.28
CA LEU A 141 1.70 -8.57 5.30
C LEU A 141 0.50 -9.49 5.55
N ASN A 142 -0.37 -9.13 6.50
CA ASN A 142 -1.61 -9.86 6.75
C ASN A 142 -2.52 -9.89 5.52
N HIS A 143 -2.64 -8.77 4.78
CA HIS A 143 -3.39 -8.74 3.52
C HIS A 143 -2.77 -9.67 2.46
N LEU A 144 -1.45 -9.71 2.33
CA LEU A 144 -0.78 -10.61 1.39
C LEU A 144 -1.00 -12.08 1.74
N ASP A 145 -0.89 -12.44 3.02
CA ASP A 145 -1.15 -13.81 3.49
C ASP A 145 -2.60 -14.22 3.23
N TYR A 146 -3.54 -13.30 3.50
CA TYR A 146 -4.94 -13.53 3.20
C TYR A 146 -5.20 -13.77 1.71
N MET A 147 -4.69 -12.89 0.84
CA MET A 147 -4.81 -13.04 -0.61
C MET A 147 -4.19 -14.33 -1.11
N ARG A 148 -3.05 -14.74 -0.54
CA ARG A 148 -2.37 -15.98 -0.89
C ARG A 148 -3.26 -17.19 -0.58
N ASN A 149 -3.98 -17.18 0.54
CA ASN A 149 -4.91 -18.25 0.88
C ASN A 149 -6.08 -18.33 -0.11
N LEU A 150 -6.58 -17.18 -0.61
CA LEU A 150 -7.65 -17.14 -1.61
C LEU A 150 -7.23 -17.67 -2.99
N VAL A 151 -5.94 -17.63 -3.34
CA VAL A 151 -5.42 -18.05 -4.65
C VAL A 151 -4.50 -19.26 -4.57
N GLN A 152 -4.63 -20.08 -3.52
CA GLN A 152 -3.79 -21.25 -3.25
C GLN A 152 -3.71 -22.25 -4.43
N HIS A 153 -4.74 -22.28 -5.28
CA HIS A 153 -4.80 -23.16 -6.46
C HIS A 153 -4.04 -22.61 -7.68
N SER A 154 -3.64 -21.34 -7.65
CA SER A 154 -2.86 -20.70 -8.71
C SER A 154 -1.42 -20.49 -8.26
N GLU A 155 -0.54 -21.40 -8.67
CA GLU A 155 0.87 -21.36 -8.28
C GLU A 155 1.57 -20.09 -8.78
N THR A 156 1.25 -19.63 -9.99
CA THR A 156 1.80 -18.40 -10.58
C THR A 156 1.51 -17.17 -9.74
N ILE A 157 0.25 -16.98 -9.32
CA ILE A 157 -0.16 -15.82 -8.51
C ILE A 157 0.42 -15.94 -7.10
N SER A 158 0.35 -17.13 -6.50
CA SER A 158 0.93 -17.42 -5.19
C SER A 158 2.43 -17.13 -5.13
N ASN A 159 3.17 -17.45 -6.19
CA ASN A 159 4.59 -17.15 -6.31
C ASN A 159 4.86 -15.65 -6.45
N SER A 160 3.99 -14.91 -7.16
CA SER A 160 4.07 -13.44 -7.22
C SER A 160 3.87 -12.80 -5.84
N LEU A 161 2.83 -13.21 -5.11
CA LEU A 161 2.55 -12.75 -3.76
C LEU A 161 3.72 -13.05 -2.80
N ARG A 162 4.31 -14.25 -2.88
CA ARG A 162 5.48 -14.61 -2.07
C ARG A 162 6.69 -13.72 -2.37
N LYS A 163 6.94 -13.38 -3.63
CA LYS A 163 8.02 -12.44 -3.99
C LYS A 163 7.80 -11.07 -3.38
N VAL A 164 6.57 -10.56 -3.42
CA VAL A 164 6.18 -9.29 -2.81
C VAL A 164 6.37 -9.33 -1.29
N TYR A 165 5.91 -10.41 -0.65
CA TYR A 165 6.08 -10.63 0.80
C TYR A 165 7.56 -10.55 1.20
N HIS A 166 8.42 -11.30 0.53
CA HIS A 166 9.86 -11.28 0.80
C HIS A 166 10.50 -9.93 0.47
N HIS A 167 9.99 -9.19 -0.51
CA HIS A 167 10.50 -7.85 -0.79
C HIS A 167 10.23 -6.91 0.40
N ILE A 168 9.04 -6.96 0.98
CA ILE A 168 8.68 -6.16 2.16
C ILE A 168 9.50 -6.57 3.39
N GLU A 169 9.67 -7.88 3.65
CA GLU A 169 10.46 -8.35 4.80
C GLU A 169 11.94 -7.94 4.74
N ARG A 170 12.51 -7.90 3.54
CA ARG A 170 13.92 -7.55 3.33
C ARG A 170 14.15 -6.05 3.45
N VAL A 171 13.16 -5.24 3.09
CA VAL A 171 13.18 -3.79 3.28
C VAL A 171 12.75 -3.50 4.72
N ARG A 172 13.61 -3.83 5.69
CA ARG A 172 13.46 -3.33 7.06
C ARG A 172 13.75 -1.84 7.03
N PHE A 173 12.70 -1.03 7.01
CA PHE A 173 12.74 0.41 7.24
C PHE A 173 13.24 0.76 8.63
#